data_AF-S4Y552-F1
#
_entry.id   AF-S4Y552-F1
#
_cell.length_a   1.000
_cell.length_b   1.000
_cell.length_c   1.000
_cell.angle_alpha   90.00
_cell.angle_beta   90.00
_cell.angle_gamma   90.00
#
_symmetry.space_group_name_H-M   'P 1'
#
loop_
_entity.id
_entity.type
_entity.pdbx_description
1 polymer ?
#
loop_
_entity_poly.entity_id
_entity_poly.type
_entity_poly.pdbx_seq_one_letter_code
_entity_poly.pdbx_strand_id
1 'polypeptide(L)'
;MRFRTLLCLAASVTACGASINAVYEGDVRFEHCMALDSLADVKPTLRRACWDEWLQFYTFGQTRDRVEYAAHRARQLSHASDFDEGEWSPPSSRAPAVPEPTSALAPPPRLLTADVAAPAEEADAGAPDAAPSAAEDAAPPGAECSATCEASWKGCLQDCRSAGCEKGCSGKYTRCMRGCF
;
A
#
# COMPACT_ATOMS: atom_id res chain seq x y z
N MET A 1 20.38 50.10 30.81
CA MET A 1 19.76 49.90 29.47
C MET A 1 20.29 48.68 28.68
N ARG A 2 21.35 47.98 29.12
CA ARG A 2 21.93 46.84 28.38
C ARG A 2 21.26 45.47 28.61
N PHE A 3 20.39 45.34 29.62
CA PHE A 3 19.71 44.08 29.94
C PHE A 3 18.48 43.78 29.06
N ARG A 4 17.92 44.78 28.35
CA ARG A 4 16.74 44.58 27.49
C ARG A 4 17.06 43.86 26.17
N THR A 5 18.28 43.97 25.67
CA THR A 5 18.68 43.38 24.38
C THR A 5 18.95 41.88 24.46
N LEU A 6 19.30 41.36 25.64
CA LEU A 6 19.59 39.93 25.85
C LEU A 6 18.32 39.07 25.94
N LEU A 7 17.18 39.64 26.31
CA LEU A 7 15.92 38.88 26.45
C LEU A 7 15.29 38.52 25.09
N CYS A 8 15.51 39.32 24.05
CA CYS A 8 14.94 39.07 22.72
C CYS A 8 15.64 37.92 21.96
N LEU A 9 16.93 37.65 22.22
CA LEU A 9 17.66 36.59 21.51
C LEU A 9 17.33 35.17 22.03
N ALA A 10 16.87 35.05 23.29
CA ALA A 10 16.54 33.75 23.86
C ALA A 10 15.15 33.23 23.43
N ALA A 11 14.24 34.11 23.02
CA ALA A 11 12.87 33.75 22.65
C ALA A 11 12.73 33.18 21.22
N SER A 12 13.73 33.36 20.35
CA SER A 12 13.66 32.92 18.94
C SER A 12 13.99 31.44 18.70
N VAL A 13 14.48 30.71 19.71
CA VAL A 13 14.92 29.31 19.53
C VAL A 13 13.80 28.29 19.82
N THR A 14 12.70 28.68 20.48
CA THR A 14 11.62 27.75 20.86
C THR A 14 10.50 27.61 19.82
N ALA A 15 10.47 28.45 18.78
CA ALA A 15 9.36 28.46 17.81
C ALA A 15 9.46 27.40 16.70
N CYS A 16 10.64 26.78 16.48
CA CYS A 16 10.79 25.78 15.42
C CYS A 16 10.30 24.36 15.79
N GLY A 17 9.93 24.11 17.06
CA GLY A 17 9.53 22.77 17.52
C GLY A 17 8.04 22.44 17.36
N ALA A 18 7.17 23.45 17.41
CA ALA A 18 5.72 23.24 17.38
C ALA A 18 5.22 22.65 16.04
N SER A 19 5.90 22.96 14.93
CA SER A 19 5.53 22.45 13.61
C SER A 19 5.88 20.96 13.42
N ILE A 20 6.99 20.49 13.99
CA ILE A 20 7.41 19.07 13.88
C ILE A 20 6.46 18.18 14.67
N ASN A 21 6.03 18.64 15.85
CA ASN A 21 5.07 17.89 16.68
C ASN A 21 3.73 17.73 15.96
N ALA A 22 3.21 18.79 15.32
CA ALA A 22 1.96 18.73 14.56
C ALA A 22 2.01 17.73 13.39
N VAL A 23 3.13 17.68 12.65
CA VAL A 23 3.30 16.71 11.56
C VAL A 23 3.37 15.29 12.09
N TYR A 24 4.14 15.07 13.16
CA TYR A 24 4.24 13.75 13.80
C TYR A 24 2.89 13.25 14.32
N GLU A 25 2.12 14.12 14.98
CA GLU A 25 0.78 13.75 15.45
C GLU A 25 -0.12 13.39 14.26
N GLY A 26 -0.06 14.16 13.18
CA GLY A 26 -0.79 13.85 11.94
C GLY A 26 -0.39 12.50 11.34
N ASP A 27 0.90 12.16 11.34
CA ASP A 27 1.38 10.87 10.86
C ASP A 27 0.85 9.72 11.71
N VAL A 28 0.94 9.82 13.03
CA VAL A 28 0.43 8.78 13.95
C VAL A 28 -1.07 8.59 13.78
N ARG A 29 -1.85 9.68 13.65
CA ARG A 29 -3.30 9.60 13.43
C ARG A 29 -3.64 9.02 12.06
N PHE A 30 -2.85 9.31 11.03
CA PHE A 30 -3.04 8.72 9.70
C PHE A 30 -2.88 7.20 9.73
N GLU A 31 -1.78 6.71 10.31
CA GLU A 31 -1.52 5.28 10.46
C GLU A 31 -2.57 4.60 11.35
N HIS A 32 -3.07 5.30 12.38
CA HIS A 32 -4.15 4.81 13.22
C HIS A 32 -5.45 4.59 12.43
N CYS A 33 -5.88 5.56 11.61
CA CYS A 33 -7.07 5.40 10.78
C CYS A 33 -6.89 4.28 9.73
N MET A 34 -5.70 4.13 9.15
CA MET A 34 -5.39 2.99 8.26
C MET A 34 -5.47 1.65 8.99
N ALA A 35 -4.96 1.55 10.22
CA ALA A 35 -5.05 0.34 11.01
C ALA A 35 -6.51 -0.02 11.30
N LEU A 36 -7.33 0.95 11.71
CA LEU A 36 -8.77 0.75 11.92
C LEU A 36 -9.49 0.29 10.64
N ASP A 37 -9.05 0.74 9.47
CA ASP A 37 -9.60 0.31 8.19
C ASP A 37 -9.43 -1.18 7.91
N SER A 38 -8.35 -1.77 8.40
CA SER A 38 -8.04 -3.20 8.25
C SER A 38 -8.84 -4.10 9.20
N LEU A 39 -9.38 -3.53 10.27
CA LEU A 39 -10.12 -4.25 11.30
C LEU A 39 -11.58 -4.45 10.86
N ALA A 40 -11.96 -5.71 10.65
CA ALA A 40 -13.28 -6.07 10.14
C ALA A 40 -14.41 -5.92 11.17
N ASP A 41 -14.05 -5.91 12.46
CA ASP A 41 -14.93 -5.68 13.60
C ASP A 41 -15.24 -4.18 13.83
N VAL A 42 -14.45 -3.27 13.24
CA VAL A 42 -14.68 -1.83 13.38
C VAL A 42 -15.79 -1.38 12.42
N LYS A 43 -16.81 -0.76 13.00
CA LYS A 43 -17.97 -0.22 12.26
C LYS A 43 -17.52 0.76 11.17
N PRO A 44 -18.11 0.72 9.96
CA PRO A 44 -17.81 1.66 8.90
C PRO A 44 -17.97 3.15 9.30
N THR A 45 -18.97 3.45 10.13
CA THR A 45 -19.23 4.81 10.66
C THR A 45 -18.07 5.34 11.50
N LEU A 46 -17.46 4.50 12.33
CA LEU A 46 -16.27 4.87 13.12
C LEU A 46 -15.03 5.08 12.25
N ARG A 47 -14.82 4.22 11.25
CA ARG A 47 -13.73 4.39 10.28
C ARG A 47 -13.86 5.72 9.53
N ARG A 48 -15.08 6.06 9.10
CA ARG A 48 -15.37 7.35 8.46
C ARG A 48 -15.04 8.52 9.38
N ALA A 49 -15.52 8.48 10.63
CA ALA A 49 -15.28 9.55 11.60
C ALA A 49 -13.79 9.79 11.84
N CYS A 50 -12.97 8.72 11.89
CA CYS A 50 -11.52 8.84 12.00
C CYS A 50 -10.93 9.65 10.84
N TRP A 51 -11.31 9.31 9.60
CA TRP A 51 -10.83 10.02 8.42
C TRP A 51 -11.33 11.46 8.32
N ASP A 52 -12.58 11.72 8.70
CA ASP A 52 -13.15 13.07 8.74
C ASP A 52 -12.42 13.96 9.76
N GLU A 53 -12.12 13.46 10.97
CA GLU A 53 -11.30 14.16 11.97
C GLU A 53 -9.87 14.42 11.45
N TRP A 54 -9.26 13.41 10.82
CA TRP A 54 -7.92 13.53 10.25
C TRP A 54 -7.84 14.66 9.21
N LEU A 55 -8.80 14.69 8.27
CA LEU A 55 -8.88 15.72 7.25
C LEU A 55 -9.11 17.12 7.82
N GLN A 56 -9.84 17.22 8.93
CA GLN A 56 -10.16 18.49 9.56
C GLN A 56 -8.97 19.11 10.32
N PHE A 57 -8.20 18.31 11.04
CA PHE A 57 -7.21 18.85 11.99
C PHE A 57 -5.75 18.51 11.66
N TYR A 58 -5.50 17.48 10.86
CA TYR A 58 -4.18 16.85 10.75
C TYR A 58 -3.54 16.97 9.36
N THR A 59 -4.07 17.83 8.48
CA THR A 59 -3.55 18.01 7.11
C THR A 59 -2.34 18.95 7.02
N PHE A 60 -2.04 19.72 8.06
CA PHE A 60 -0.92 20.65 8.05
C PHE A 60 0.43 19.91 7.94
N GLY A 61 1.22 20.26 6.94
CA GLY A 61 2.53 19.67 6.68
C GLY A 61 2.51 18.24 6.12
N GLN A 62 1.31 17.69 5.83
CA GLN A 62 1.15 16.39 5.20
C GLN A 62 1.37 16.46 3.68
N THR A 63 1.76 15.34 3.08
CA THR A 63 1.90 15.27 1.62
C THR A 63 0.53 15.31 0.95
N ARG A 64 0.47 15.86 -0.27
CA ARG A 64 -0.76 15.90 -1.07
C ARG A 64 -1.38 14.51 -1.22
N ASP A 65 -0.56 13.49 -1.47
CA ASP A 65 -1.02 12.14 -1.71
C ASP A 65 -1.73 11.54 -0.47
N ARG A 66 -1.26 11.86 0.75
CA ARG A 66 -1.94 11.45 2.00
C ARG A 66 -3.30 12.14 2.17
N VAL A 67 -3.37 13.44 1.86
CA VAL A 67 -4.63 14.19 1.91
C VAL A 67 -5.63 13.66 0.89
N GLU A 68 -5.18 13.38 -0.34
CA GLU A 68 -6.02 12.79 -1.38
C GLU A 68 -6.50 11.39 -1.01
N TYR A 69 -5.62 10.55 -0.45
CA TYR A 69 -5.97 9.22 0.04
C TYR A 69 -7.06 9.28 1.12
N ALA A 70 -6.85 10.09 2.17
CA ALA A 70 -7.80 10.24 3.26
C ALA A 70 -9.16 10.75 2.76
N ALA A 71 -9.16 11.74 1.87
CA ALA A 71 -10.38 12.29 1.29
C ALA A 71 -11.13 11.26 0.42
N HIS A 72 -10.39 10.47 -0.37
CA HIS A 72 -10.97 9.38 -1.14
C HIS A 72 -11.56 8.31 -0.23
N ARG A 73 -10.88 7.96 0.85
CA ARG A 73 -11.33 6.94 1.79
C ARG A 73 -12.57 7.36 2.56
N ALA A 74 -12.62 8.61 3.03
CA ALA A 74 -13.81 9.18 3.66
C ALA A 74 -15.05 9.11 2.72
N ARG A 75 -14.88 9.39 1.42
CA ARG A 75 -15.94 9.26 0.41
C ARG A 75 -16.37 7.81 0.16
N GLN A 76 -15.43 6.86 0.16
CA GLN A 76 -15.80 5.45 0.04
C GLN A 76 -16.64 4.99 1.24
N LEU A 77 -16.27 5.43 2.43
CA LEU A 77 -16.97 5.11 3.66
C LEU A 77 -18.26 5.91 3.84
N SER A 78 -18.46 7.02 3.10
CA SER A 78 -19.69 7.80 3.20
C SER A 78 -20.92 7.07 2.69
N HIS A 79 -20.76 6.16 1.73
CA HIS A 79 -21.85 5.29 1.31
C HIS A 79 -22.28 4.28 2.39
N ALA A 80 -21.44 4.05 3.40
CA ALA A 80 -21.75 3.17 4.52
C ALA A 80 -22.41 3.90 5.71
N SER A 81 -22.67 5.21 5.63
CA SER A 81 -23.40 5.93 6.70
C SER A 81 -24.92 5.81 6.59
N ASP A 82 -25.44 5.37 5.44
CA ASP A 82 -26.85 5.00 5.28
C ASP A 82 -27.14 3.59 5.84
N PHE A 83 -26.13 2.95 6.41
CA PHE A 83 -26.22 1.63 7.00
C PHE A 83 -26.86 1.73 8.39
N ASP A 84 -27.94 0.99 8.62
CA ASP A 84 -28.59 0.93 9.93
C ASP A 84 -27.64 0.30 10.96
N GLU A 85 -27.26 1.05 11.99
CA GLU A 85 -26.29 0.60 12.98
C GLU A 85 -26.77 -0.61 13.79
N GLY A 86 -28.09 -0.89 13.79
CA GLY A 86 -28.71 -2.03 14.43
C GLY A 86 -28.51 -3.36 13.68
N GLU A 87 -28.23 -3.32 12.39
CA GLU A 87 -28.05 -4.51 11.53
C GLU A 87 -26.57 -4.94 11.41
N TRP A 88 -25.63 -4.13 11.90
CA TRP A 88 -24.21 -4.47 11.84
C TRP A 88 -23.86 -5.64 12.77
N SER A 89 -23.77 -6.84 12.19
CA SER A 89 -23.12 -7.99 12.81
C SER A 89 -21.65 -8.01 12.40
N PRO A 90 -20.69 -7.86 13.33
CA PRO A 90 -19.29 -8.03 12.98
C PRO A 90 -19.11 -9.42 12.36
N PRO A 91 -18.25 -9.56 11.34
CA PRO A 91 -17.98 -10.87 10.79
C PRO A 91 -17.53 -11.77 11.94
N SER A 92 -18.32 -12.81 12.21
CA SER A 92 -18.02 -13.79 13.24
C SER A 92 -16.57 -14.20 13.05
N SER A 93 -15.77 -14.02 14.10
CA SER A 93 -14.35 -14.34 14.12
C SER A 93 -14.23 -15.80 13.73
N ARG A 94 -14.03 -16.08 12.43
CA ARG A 94 -13.77 -17.44 11.98
C ARG A 94 -12.57 -17.88 12.78
N ALA A 95 -12.74 -18.94 13.56
CA ALA A 95 -11.63 -19.63 14.18
C ALA A 95 -10.54 -19.78 13.11
N PRO A 96 -9.26 -19.50 13.44
CA PRO A 96 -8.20 -19.57 12.45
C PRO A 96 -8.30 -20.94 11.76
N ALA A 97 -8.41 -20.92 10.42
CA ALA A 97 -8.52 -22.15 9.62
C ALA A 97 -7.27 -23.04 9.74
N VAL A 98 -6.24 -22.54 10.43
CA VAL A 98 -4.99 -23.22 10.72
C VAL A 98 -4.82 -23.24 12.23
N PRO A 99 -4.71 -24.43 12.87
CA PRO A 99 -4.39 -24.51 14.29
C PRO A 99 -3.05 -23.82 14.57
N GLU A 100 -2.92 -23.17 15.73
CA GLU A 100 -1.67 -22.53 16.14
C GLU A 100 -0.51 -23.54 16.04
N PRO A 101 0.62 -23.16 15.41
CA PRO A 101 1.76 -24.05 15.29
C PRO A 101 2.30 -24.37 16.68
N THR A 102 2.12 -25.62 17.10
CA THR A 102 2.55 -26.10 18.42
C THR A 102 4.07 -26.20 18.56
N SER A 103 4.85 -25.98 17.48
CA SER A 103 6.31 -25.98 17.49
C SER A 103 6.91 -25.35 16.22
N ALA A 104 8.00 -24.58 16.37
CA ALA A 104 8.77 -23.98 15.27
C ALA A 104 9.53 -25.00 14.39
N LEU A 105 9.58 -26.26 14.81
CA LEU A 105 10.25 -27.37 14.11
C LEU A 105 9.26 -28.32 13.41
N ALA A 106 7.95 -28.05 13.52
CA ALA A 106 6.96 -28.87 12.83
C ALA A 106 6.98 -28.54 11.33
N PRO A 107 6.98 -29.54 10.44
CA PRO A 107 6.86 -29.29 9.01
C PRO A 107 5.52 -28.57 8.73
N PRO A 108 5.50 -27.59 7.81
CA PRO A 108 4.29 -26.84 7.51
C PRO A 108 3.17 -27.82 7.08
N PRO A 109 1.95 -27.66 7.62
CA PRO A 109 0.84 -28.55 7.30
C PRO A 109 0.53 -28.46 5.80
N ARG A 110 0.36 -29.63 5.18
CA ARG A 110 -0.06 -29.72 3.78
C ARG A 110 -1.50 -29.23 3.69
N LEU A 111 -1.74 -28.27 2.80
CA LEU A 111 -3.09 -27.85 2.43
C LEU A 111 -3.82 -29.08 1.87
N LEU A 112 -4.79 -29.60 2.62
CA LEU A 112 -5.80 -30.49 2.09
C LEU A 112 -6.63 -29.65 1.13
N THR A 113 -6.46 -29.88 -0.17
CA THR A 113 -7.46 -29.54 -1.17
C THR A 113 -8.75 -30.19 -0.73
N ALA A 114 -9.70 -29.38 -0.24
CA ALA A 114 -11.03 -29.84 0.09
C ALA A 114 -11.59 -30.57 -1.13
N ASP A 115 -11.97 -31.83 -0.91
CA ASP A 115 -12.67 -32.68 -1.85
C ASP A 115 -13.87 -31.92 -2.43
N VAL A 116 -13.74 -31.50 -3.69
CA VAL A 116 -14.89 -31.34 -4.57
C VAL A 116 -15.41 -32.76 -4.78
N ALA A 117 -16.54 -33.04 -4.14
CA ALA A 117 -17.27 -34.28 -4.35
C ALA A 117 -17.51 -34.50 -5.86
N ALA A 118 -17.32 -35.75 -6.26
CA ALA A 118 -17.37 -36.30 -7.60
C ALA A 118 -18.65 -35.96 -8.41
N PRO A 119 -18.59 -36.06 -9.76
CA PRO A 119 -19.68 -35.69 -10.65
C PRO A 119 -20.78 -36.76 -10.69
N ALA A 120 -22.03 -36.31 -10.82
CA ALA A 120 -23.13 -37.12 -11.34
C ALA A 120 -23.39 -36.67 -12.80
N GLU A 121 -23.43 -37.64 -13.70
CA GLU A 121 -23.58 -37.45 -15.14
C GLU A 121 -25.02 -37.11 -15.59
N GLU A 122 -25.07 -36.37 -16.70
CA GLU A 122 -26.07 -36.30 -17.79
C GLU A 122 -27.48 -35.75 -17.53
N ALA A 123 -27.78 -34.58 -18.12
CA ALA A 123 -28.60 -34.47 -19.35
C ALA A 123 -28.74 -33.00 -19.85
N ASP A 124 -28.12 -32.75 -21.00
CA ASP A 124 -28.57 -32.02 -22.19
C ASP A 124 -29.56 -30.82 -22.08
N ALA A 125 -29.09 -29.63 -22.49
CA ALA A 125 -29.75 -28.74 -23.46
C ALA A 125 -28.88 -27.48 -23.70
N GLY A 126 -28.57 -27.20 -24.96
CA GLY A 126 -27.46 -26.35 -25.39
C GLY A 126 -27.66 -24.82 -25.36
N ALA A 127 -26.52 -24.12 -25.46
CA ALA A 127 -26.33 -22.80 -26.07
C ALA A 127 -24.80 -22.48 -26.13
N PRO A 128 -24.34 -21.68 -27.10
CA PRO A 128 -23.08 -21.91 -27.82
C PRO A 128 -21.82 -21.31 -27.17
N ASP A 129 -20.70 -21.89 -27.59
CA ASP A 129 -19.30 -21.49 -27.44
C ASP A 129 -19.03 -20.03 -27.04
N ALA A 130 -18.56 -19.86 -25.79
CA ALA A 130 -17.66 -18.77 -25.45
C ALA A 130 -16.25 -19.33 -25.41
N ALA A 131 -15.48 -19.03 -26.45
CA ALA A 131 -14.08 -19.38 -26.61
C ALA A 131 -13.26 -19.10 -25.34
N PRO A 132 -12.26 -19.93 -24.99
CA PRO A 132 -11.21 -19.48 -24.09
C PRO A 132 -10.50 -18.32 -24.77
N SER A 133 -10.63 -17.11 -24.23
CA SER A 133 -9.75 -16.01 -24.58
C SER A 133 -8.33 -16.44 -24.23
N ALA A 134 -7.62 -16.91 -25.25
CA ALA A 134 -6.18 -16.79 -25.33
C ALA A 134 -5.89 -15.29 -25.28
N ALA A 135 -5.74 -14.74 -24.08
CA ALA A 135 -5.01 -13.51 -23.89
C ALA A 135 -3.56 -13.87 -24.22
N GLU A 136 -3.22 -13.79 -25.50
CA GLU A 136 -1.85 -13.78 -25.98
C GLU A 136 -1.05 -12.82 -25.11
N ASP A 137 0.06 -13.33 -24.55
CA ASP A 137 1.12 -12.62 -23.84
C ASP A 137 1.67 -11.47 -24.69
N ALA A 138 0.90 -10.39 -24.82
CA ALA A 138 1.36 -9.17 -25.45
C ALA A 138 2.37 -8.52 -24.50
N ALA A 139 3.65 -8.65 -24.84
CA ALA A 139 4.73 -8.02 -24.10
C ALA A 139 4.44 -6.52 -23.90
N PRO A 140 4.75 -5.95 -22.73
CA PRO A 140 4.47 -4.54 -22.46
C PRO A 140 5.20 -3.64 -23.47
N PRO A 141 4.63 -2.47 -23.81
CA PRO A 141 5.30 -1.52 -24.70
C PRO A 141 6.69 -1.21 -24.14
N GLY A 142 7.73 -1.30 -24.97
CA GLY A 142 9.12 -1.06 -24.55
C GLY A 142 9.86 -2.27 -23.97
N ALA A 143 9.27 -3.47 -23.93
CA ALA A 143 9.92 -4.69 -23.45
C ALA A 143 11.26 -4.98 -24.17
N GLU A 144 11.29 -4.93 -25.50
CA GLU A 144 12.51 -5.14 -26.30
C GLU A 144 13.58 -4.07 -26.04
N CYS A 145 13.16 -2.82 -25.86
CA CYS A 145 14.06 -1.71 -25.53
C CYS A 145 14.70 -1.92 -24.16
N SER A 146 13.89 -2.25 -23.15
CA SER A 146 14.38 -2.50 -21.78
C SER A 146 15.32 -3.71 -21.72
N ALA A 147 15.02 -4.79 -22.45
CA ALA A 147 15.88 -5.98 -22.56
C ALA A 147 17.25 -5.65 -23.19
N THR A 148 17.27 -4.78 -24.21
CA THR A 148 18.51 -4.31 -24.84
C THR A 148 19.35 -3.46 -23.88
N CYS A 149 18.71 -2.55 -23.14
CA CYS A 149 19.38 -1.76 -22.10
C CYS A 149 19.97 -2.65 -21.00
N GLU A 150 19.23 -3.67 -20.57
CA GLU A 150 19.68 -4.62 -19.54
C GLU A 150 20.87 -5.46 -20.02
N ALA A 151 20.84 -5.98 -21.25
CA ALA A 151 21.94 -6.74 -21.83
C ALA A 151 23.24 -5.90 -21.90
N SER A 152 23.13 -4.63 -22.32
CA SER A 152 24.27 -3.71 -22.37
C SER A 152 24.83 -3.40 -20.96
N TRP A 153 23.95 -3.21 -19.98
CA TRP A 153 24.35 -2.98 -18.60
C TRP A 153 25.07 -4.18 -17.98
N LYS A 154 24.54 -5.39 -18.18
CA LYS A 154 25.18 -6.64 -17.72
C LYS A 154 26.57 -6.82 -18.36
N GLY A 155 26.71 -6.56 -19.65
CA GLY A 155 28.01 -6.57 -20.33
C GLY A 155 28.99 -5.56 -19.73
N CYS A 156 28.52 -4.33 -19.46
CA CYS A 156 29.33 -3.29 -18.81
C CYS A 156 29.80 -3.70 -17.40
N LEU A 157 28.93 -4.35 -16.61
CA LEU A 157 29.28 -4.81 -15.27
C LEU A 157 30.29 -5.96 -15.26
N GLN A 158 30.28 -6.84 -16.26
CA GLN A 158 31.23 -7.96 -16.32
C GLN A 158 32.69 -7.50 -16.40
N ASP A 159 32.94 -6.36 -17.05
CA ASP A 159 34.28 -5.80 -17.21
C ASP A 159 34.66 -4.79 -16.12
N CYS A 160 33.72 -4.42 -15.25
CA CYS A 160 33.95 -3.44 -14.19
C CYS A 160 34.60 -4.05 -12.94
N ARG A 161 35.64 -3.38 -12.43
CA ARG A 161 36.34 -3.77 -11.19
C ARG A 161 36.40 -2.66 -10.13
N SER A 162 35.66 -1.57 -10.32
CA SER A 162 35.66 -0.44 -9.39
C SER A 162 34.28 0.18 -9.26
N ALA A 163 34.01 0.78 -8.09
CA ALA A 163 32.77 1.49 -7.83
C ALA A 163 32.52 2.66 -8.80
N GLY A 164 33.59 3.30 -9.30
CA GLY A 164 33.47 4.33 -10.33
C GLY A 164 32.99 3.79 -11.68
N CYS A 165 33.46 2.59 -12.04
CA CYS A 165 33.03 1.88 -13.24
C CYS A 165 31.56 1.46 -13.15
N GLU A 166 31.16 0.85 -12.03
CA GLU A 166 29.76 0.44 -11.77
C GLU A 166 28.78 1.62 -11.80
N LYS A 167 29.17 2.75 -11.20
CA LYS A 167 28.39 4.00 -11.24
C LYS A 167 28.25 4.51 -12.68
N GLY A 168 29.30 4.40 -13.49
CA GLY A 168 29.27 4.71 -14.91
C GLY A 168 28.30 3.83 -15.70
N CYS A 169 28.34 2.50 -15.48
CA CYS A 169 27.41 1.55 -16.12
C CYS A 169 25.95 1.82 -15.72
N SER A 170 25.70 2.08 -14.43
CA SER A 170 24.36 2.37 -13.92
C SER A 170 23.80 3.68 -14.47
N GLY A 171 24.66 4.70 -14.62
CA GLY A 171 24.29 5.97 -15.26
C GLY A 171 23.91 5.80 -16.74
N LYS A 172 24.64 4.97 -17.49
CA LYS A 172 24.31 4.64 -18.89
C LYS A 172 22.99 3.87 -18.99
N TYR A 173 22.78 2.88 -18.12
CA TYR A 173 21.54 2.11 -18.05
C TYR A 173 20.32 3.01 -17.77
N THR A 174 20.42 3.90 -16.78
CA THR A 174 19.34 4.84 -16.43
C THR A 174 18.98 5.75 -17.62
N ARG A 175 19.98 6.23 -18.36
CA ARG A 175 19.75 7.05 -19.57
C ARG A 175 19.09 6.24 -20.69
N CYS A 176 19.50 4.98 -20.87
CA CYS A 176 18.90 4.07 -21.84
C CYS A 176 17.41 3.81 -21.53
N MET A 177 17.09 3.49 -20.27
CA MET A 177 15.71 3.21 -19.84
C MET A 177 14.77 4.41 -19.98
N ARG A 178 15.26 5.64 -19.81
CA ARG A 178 14.48 6.87 -20.06
C ARG A 178 14.09 7.08 -21.53
N GLY A 179 14.72 6.37 -22.47
CA GLY A 179 14.35 6.40 -23.89
C GLY A 179 13.33 5.33 -24.28
N CYS A 180 13.04 4.37 -23.38
CA CYS A 180 12.13 3.26 -23.65
C CYS A 180 10.67 3.56 -23.29
N PHE A 181 10.42 4.58 -22.44
CA PHE A 181 9.12 4.99 -21.91
C PHE A 181 9.06 6.51 -21.82
#